data_AF-A0AAW1WTY3-F1
#
_entry.id   AF-A0AAW1WTY3-F1
#
_cell.length_a   1.000
_cell.length_b   1.000
_cell.length_c   1.000
_cell.angle_alpha   90.00
_cell.angle_beta   90.00
_cell.angle_gamma   90.00
#
_symmetry.space_group_name_H-M   'P 1'
#
loop_
_entity.id
_entity.type
_entity.pdbx_description
1 polymer ?
#
loop_
_entity_poly.entity_id
_entity_poly.type
_entity_poly.pdbx_seq_one_letter_code
_entity_poly.pdbx_strand_id
1 'polypeptide(L)'
;MGNSVNAVEPELEIRVDGHLVVHVKHLQWKFRGNESIHINKLRIEVYWDVHDWLFSPGLRHALFIFKPVLPSTSLSPLSRSSSTSSPPSSSLSSTLSSQTSCGSLEGLNASGSSEFCLLLYAWKVE
;
A
#
# COMPACT_ATOMS: atom_id res chain seq x y z
N MET A 1 -25.02 16.58 34.53
CA MET A 1 -25.62 17.15 33.29
C MET A 1 -24.56 18.06 32.68
N GLY A 2 -23.81 17.57 31.69
CA GLY A 2 -22.75 18.32 31.01
C GLY A 2 -22.80 17.94 29.54
N ASN A 3 -23.06 18.93 28.69
CA ASN A 3 -23.43 18.77 27.29
C ASN A 3 -22.48 17.83 26.53
N SER A 4 -23.01 16.70 26.06
CA SER A 4 -22.42 15.98 24.94
C SER A 4 -22.53 16.90 23.73
N VAL A 5 -21.50 17.73 23.54
CA VAL A 5 -21.22 18.31 22.23
C VAL A 5 -21.23 17.10 21.30
N ASN A 6 -22.07 17.10 20.28
CA ASN A 6 -22.06 16.08 19.24
C ASN A 6 -20.65 16.08 18.64
N ALA A 7 -19.74 15.28 19.22
CA ALA A 7 -18.39 15.17 18.76
C ALA A 7 -18.52 14.51 17.39
N VAL A 8 -18.27 15.30 16.34
CA VAL A 8 -18.28 14.78 14.98
C VAL A 8 -17.25 13.66 14.96
N GLU A 9 -17.74 12.44 14.86
CA GLU A 9 -16.89 11.27 14.88
C GLU A 9 -16.05 11.27 13.60
N PRO A 10 -14.72 11.11 13.69
CA PRO A 10 -13.90 11.11 12.49
C PRO A 10 -14.30 9.95 11.57
N GLU A 11 -14.36 10.21 10.28
CA GLU A 11 -14.60 9.23 9.23
C GLU A 11 -13.54 9.36 8.15
N LEU A 12 -13.25 8.26 7.45
CA LEU A 12 -12.38 8.26 6.27
C LEU A 12 -13.22 7.89 5.04
N GLU A 13 -13.23 8.79 4.06
CA GLU A 13 -13.75 8.51 2.73
C GLU A 13 -12.63 8.55 1.70
N ILE A 14 -12.60 7.54 0.83
CA ILE A 14 -11.75 7.56 -0.37
C ILE A 14 -12.68 7.54 -1.57
N ARG A 15 -12.52 8.53 -2.45
CA ARG A 15 -13.30 8.67 -3.67
C ARG A 15 -12.37 8.65 -4.88
N VAL A 16 -12.73 7.87 -5.88
CA VAL A 16 -12.01 7.80 -7.17
C VAL A 16 -12.97 8.32 -8.23
N ASP A 17 -12.53 9.32 -9.01
CA ASP A 17 -13.37 9.97 -10.02
C ASP A 17 -14.73 10.43 -9.48
N GLY A 18 -14.76 10.90 -8.23
CA GLY A 18 -15.98 11.33 -7.53
C GLY A 18 -16.81 10.20 -6.91
N HIS A 19 -16.50 8.93 -7.17
CA HIS A 19 -17.24 7.77 -6.65
C HIS A 19 -16.64 7.27 -5.33
N LEU A 20 -17.48 7.06 -4.32
CA LEU A 20 -17.07 6.54 -3.02
C LEU A 20 -16.66 5.07 -3.14
N VAL A 21 -15.39 4.75 -2.87
CA VAL A 21 -14.83 3.40 -2.96
C VAL A 21 -14.44 2.81 -1.61
N VAL A 22 -14.14 3.66 -0.62
CA VAL A 22 -13.90 3.25 0.77
C VAL A 22 -14.64 4.21 1.69
N HIS A 23 -15.37 3.68 2.67
CA HIS A 23 -15.97 4.46 3.75
C HIS A 23 -15.75 3.77 5.09
N VAL A 24 -14.89 4.36 5.91
CA VAL A 24 -14.65 3.91 7.28
C VAL A 24 -15.37 4.85 8.22
N LYS A 25 -16.54 4.40 8.68
CA LYS A 25 -17.25 5.05 9.78
C LYS A 25 -16.54 4.77 11.09
N HIS A 26 -16.68 5.67 12.05
CA HIS A 26 -16.11 5.50 13.39
C HIS A 26 -14.60 5.25 13.33
N LEU A 27 -13.88 6.09 12.58
CA LEU A 27 -12.44 5.97 12.30
C LEU A 27 -11.60 5.89 13.59
N GLN A 28 -12.14 6.37 14.71
CA GLN A 28 -11.55 6.24 16.03
C GLN A 28 -11.21 4.80 16.46
N TRP A 29 -11.87 3.81 15.87
CA TRP A 29 -11.61 2.39 16.11
C TRP A 29 -10.77 1.74 15.01
N LYS A 30 -10.47 2.47 13.92
CA LYS A 30 -9.86 1.94 12.68
C LYS A 30 -8.86 2.91 12.04
N PHE A 31 -8.01 3.54 12.84
CA PHE A 31 -6.98 4.47 12.37
C PHE A 31 -5.96 3.84 11.41
N ARG A 32 -5.76 2.53 11.52
CA ARG A 32 -4.92 1.72 10.64
C ARG A 32 -5.78 0.61 10.07
N GLY A 33 -5.73 0.43 8.77
CA GLY A 33 -6.53 -0.59 8.11
C GLY A 33 -6.24 -0.71 6.63
N ASN A 34 -6.98 -1.60 5.99
CA ASN A 34 -6.91 -1.81 4.55
C ASN A 34 -8.28 -2.21 3.99
N GLU A 35 -8.48 -1.93 2.71
CA GLU A 35 -9.63 -2.36 1.93
C GLU A 35 -9.17 -2.84 0.55
N SER A 36 -9.98 -3.68 -0.08
CA SER A 36 -9.76 -4.07 -1.48
C SER A 36 -10.87 -3.53 -2.35
N ILE A 37 -10.51 -2.68 -3.31
CA ILE A 37 -11.43 -2.01 -4.22
C ILE A 37 -11.19 -2.45 -5.66
N HIS A 38 -12.20 -2.30 -6.51
CA HIS A 38 -12.07 -2.54 -7.94
C HIS A 38 -12.25 -1.24 -8.71
N ILE A 39 -11.26 -0.88 -9.52
CA ILE A 39 -11.27 0.30 -10.38
C ILE A 39 -11.01 -0.18 -11.80
N ASN A 40 -11.93 0.06 -12.75
CA ASN A 40 -11.75 -0.31 -14.15
C ASN A 40 -11.30 -1.78 -14.37
N LYS A 41 -11.88 -2.73 -13.61
CA LYS A 41 -11.56 -4.17 -13.61
C LYS A 41 -10.19 -4.54 -13.01
N LEU A 42 -9.43 -3.58 -12.49
CA LEU A 42 -8.22 -3.80 -11.71
C LEU A 42 -8.57 -3.84 -10.22
N ARG A 43 -8.14 -4.87 -9.52
CA ARG A 43 -8.22 -4.94 -8.05
C ARG A 43 -7.07 -4.12 -7.47
N ILE A 44 -7.36 -3.28 -6.48
CA ILE A 44 -6.36 -2.48 -5.76
C ILE A 44 -6.56 -2.72 -4.27
N GLU A 45 -5.46 -2.99 -3.58
CA GLU A 45 -5.41 -3.00 -2.12
C GLU A 45 -5.00 -1.61 -1.64
N VAL A 46 -5.85 -1.01 -0.82
CA VAL A 46 -5.62 0.31 -0.22
C VAL A 46 -5.33 0.10 1.24
N TYR A 47 -4.24 0.67 1.73
CA TYR A 47 -3.87 0.69 3.14
C TYR A 47 -3.85 2.13 3.63
N TRP A 48 -4.18 2.35 4.89
CA TRP A 48 -4.09 3.66 5.52
C TRP A 48 -3.52 3.56 6.93
N ASP A 49 -2.75 4.57 7.30
CA ASP A 49 -2.41 4.93 8.67
C ASP A 49 -2.63 6.44 8.84
N VAL A 50 -3.66 6.78 9.62
CA VAL A 50 -4.05 8.18 9.87
C VAL A 50 -3.97 8.53 11.37
N HIS A 51 -3.44 7.62 12.19
CA HIS A 51 -3.40 7.80 13.64
C HIS A 51 -2.60 9.05 14.04
N ASP A 52 -1.36 9.13 13.55
CA ASP A 52 -0.46 10.21 13.94
C ASP A 52 -0.92 11.55 13.38
N TRP A 53 -1.60 11.55 12.23
CA TRP A 53 -2.18 12.77 11.67
C TRP A 53 -3.27 13.39 12.55
N LEU A 54 -4.09 12.57 13.22
CA LEU A 54 -5.24 13.03 13.99
C LEU A 54 -4.92 13.30 15.47
N PHE A 55 -4.06 12.50 16.10
CA PHE A 55 -3.88 12.52 17.57
C PHE A 55 -2.49 12.91 18.05
N SER A 56 -1.51 13.00 17.16
CA SER A 56 -0.16 13.39 17.57
C SER A 56 0.07 14.90 17.39
N PRO A 57 0.69 15.58 18.36
CA PRO A 57 1.01 16.99 18.24
C PRO A 57 2.09 17.24 17.17
N GLY A 58 1.99 18.39 16.49
CA GLY A 58 2.95 18.87 15.50
C GLY A 58 2.67 18.41 14.06
N LEU A 59 3.67 18.56 13.19
CA LEU A 59 3.57 18.25 11.75
C LEU A 59 3.69 16.74 11.51
N ARG A 60 2.62 16.01 11.83
CA ARG A 60 2.48 14.58 11.50
C ARG A 60 1.68 14.40 10.22
N HIS A 61 1.76 13.20 9.66
CA HIS A 61 1.20 12.87 8.37
C HIS A 61 0.26 11.67 8.45
N ALA A 62 -0.70 11.65 7.54
CA ALA A 62 -1.41 10.44 7.16
C ALA A 62 -0.64 9.76 6.02
N LEU A 63 -0.66 8.44 6.01
CA LEU A 63 -0.08 7.60 4.96
C LEU A 63 -1.18 6.77 4.31
N PHE A 64 -1.22 6.79 2.98
CA PHE A 64 -2.04 5.90 2.18
C PHE A 64 -1.16 5.14 1.19
N ILE A 65 -1.41 3.84 1.06
CA ILE A 65 -0.68 2.97 0.12
C ILE A 65 -1.69 2.35 -0.83
N PHE A 66 -1.48 2.53 -2.14
CA PHE A 66 -2.28 1.92 -3.18
C PHE A 66 -1.44 0.88 -3.90
N LYS A 67 -1.85 -0.38 -3.78
CA LYS A 67 -1.16 -1.54 -4.35
C LYS A 67 -2.06 -2.24 -5.36
N PRO A 68 -1.80 -2.09 -6.66
CA PRO A 68 -2.48 -2.88 -7.68
C PRO A 68 -2.33 -4.38 -7.45
N VAL A 69 -3.34 -5.15 -7.80
CA VAL A 69 -3.28 -6.61 -7.82
C VAL A 69 -3.45 -7.02 -9.27
N LEU A 70 -2.36 -7.47 -9.88
CA LEU A 70 -2.38 -7.97 -11.25
C LEU A 70 -3.07 -9.34 -11.24
N PRO A 71 -4.09 -9.56 -12.09
CA PRO A 71 -4.60 -10.90 -12.27
C PRO A 71 -3.42 -11.77 -12.74
N SER A 72 -3.21 -12.90 -12.06
CA SER A 72 -2.21 -13.87 -12.48
C SER A 72 -2.59 -14.32 -13.89
N THR A 73 -1.90 -13.78 -14.89
CA THR A 73 -1.96 -14.38 -16.21
C THR A 73 -1.30 -15.73 -16.02
N SER A 74 -2.08 -16.80 -16.15
CA SER A 74 -1.57 -18.17 -16.26
C SER A 74 -0.69 -18.24 -17.51
N LEU A 75 0.53 -17.71 -17.42
CA LEU A 75 1.58 -18.01 -18.38
C LEU A 75 2.01 -19.44 -18.05
N SER A 76 1.44 -20.40 -18.78
CA SER A 76 1.95 -21.76 -18.82
C SER A 76 3.46 -21.67 -19.05
N PRO A 77 4.31 -22.17 -18.13
CA PRO A 77 5.73 -22.20 -18.38
C PRO A 77 5.97 -23.13 -19.56
N LEU A 78 6.27 -22.56 -20.74
CA LEU A 78 6.78 -23.33 -21.87
C LEU A 78 8.08 -23.98 -21.39
N SER A 79 8.09 -25.31 -21.34
CA SER A 79 9.19 -26.15 -20.91
C SER A 79 10.52 -25.70 -21.52
N ARG A 80 11.41 -25.10 -20.70
CA ARG A 80 12.82 -24.95 -21.07
C ARG A 80 13.58 -26.15 -20.53
N SER A 81 13.97 -27.00 -21.46
CA SER A 81 14.78 -28.18 -21.22
C SER A 81 16.12 -27.82 -20.54
N SER A 82 16.50 -28.68 -19.62
CA SER A 82 17.70 -28.71 -18.76
C SER A 82 19.03 -28.25 -19.39
N SER A 83 19.85 -27.56 -18.59
CA SER A 83 21.24 -28.00 -18.30
C SER A 83 21.85 -27.22 -17.12
N THR A 84 22.65 -27.97 -16.37
CA THR A 84 23.32 -27.76 -15.07
C THR A 84 24.41 -26.69 -15.02
N SER A 85 24.55 -25.97 -13.89
CA SER A 85 25.79 -25.89 -13.08
C SER A 85 25.64 -24.98 -11.85
N SER A 86 26.36 -25.34 -10.78
CA SER A 86 26.26 -24.97 -9.36
C SER A 86 26.81 -23.54 -9.01
N PRO A 87 26.69 -23.06 -7.73
CA PRO A 87 26.82 -21.65 -7.34
C PRO A 87 28.23 -21.25 -6.86
N PRO A 88 28.47 -19.97 -6.54
CA PRO A 88 29.34 -19.64 -5.42
C PRO A 88 28.77 -18.60 -4.43
N SER A 89 29.33 -18.65 -3.23
CA SER A 89 28.92 -18.00 -1.99
C SER A 89 29.34 -16.52 -1.82
N SER A 90 28.67 -15.86 -0.87
CA SER A 90 29.13 -14.79 0.05
C SER A 90 29.44 -13.38 -0.49
N SER A 91 28.80 -12.35 0.08
CA SER A 91 29.40 -11.49 1.13
C SER A 91 28.50 -10.30 1.52
N LEU A 92 28.51 -9.96 2.81
CA LEU A 92 27.90 -8.77 3.41
C LEU A 92 28.63 -7.50 2.96
N SER A 93 27.89 -6.45 2.60
CA SER A 93 28.33 -5.06 2.80
C SER A 93 27.15 -4.10 2.76
N SER A 94 27.06 -3.31 3.82
CA SER A 94 26.17 -2.17 4.01
C SER A 94 26.62 -1.00 3.15
N THR A 95 25.71 -0.42 2.37
CA THR A 95 25.91 0.91 1.81
C THR A 95 24.58 1.64 1.71
N LEU A 96 24.44 2.66 2.56
CA LEU A 96 23.43 3.71 2.47
C LEU A 96 23.64 4.46 1.15
N SER A 97 22.68 4.40 0.22
CA SER A 97 22.66 5.26 -0.97
C SER A 97 21.23 5.39 -1.48
N SER A 98 20.71 6.62 -1.46
CA SER A 98 19.49 7.02 -2.15
C SER A 98 19.74 6.90 -3.65
N GLN A 99 19.24 5.84 -4.31
CA GLN A 99 19.31 5.70 -5.76
C GLN A 99 18.01 5.11 -6.31
N THR A 100 17.28 5.96 -7.01
CA THR A 100 16.25 5.59 -7.98
C THR A 100 16.91 4.91 -9.18
N SER A 101 16.83 3.59 -9.29
CA SER A 101 16.96 2.90 -10.60
C SER A 101 16.49 1.45 -10.51
N CYS A 102 15.64 1.11 -11.47
CA CYS A 102 15.11 -0.21 -11.78
C CYS A 102 16.21 -1.29 -11.91
N GLY A 103 16.12 -2.32 -11.07
CA GLY A 103 16.87 -3.57 -11.20
C GLY A 103 15.89 -4.73 -11.24
N SER A 104 15.78 -5.38 -12.41
CA SER A 104 15.04 -6.62 -12.59
C SER A 104 15.77 -7.74 -11.84
N LEU A 105 15.35 -8.04 -10.61
CA LEU A 105 15.78 -9.24 -9.90
C LEU A 105 14.86 -10.39 -10.33
N GLU A 106 15.43 -11.33 -11.08
CA GLU A 106 14.83 -12.63 -11.35
C GLU A 106 14.56 -13.38 -10.05
N GLY A 107 13.34 -13.91 -9.91
CA GLY A 107 13.08 -15.07 -9.06
C GLY A 107 12.49 -14.78 -7.69
N LEU A 108 11.24 -14.29 -7.65
CA LEU A 108 10.25 -14.73 -6.67
C LEU A 108 8.92 -14.84 -7.44
N ASN A 109 8.39 -16.05 -7.62
CA ASN A 109 7.03 -16.25 -8.13
C ASN A 109 6.04 -15.74 -7.07
N ALA A 110 5.84 -14.42 -7.04
CA ALA A 110 4.79 -13.80 -6.26
C ALA A 110 3.50 -13.88 -7.07
N SER A 111 2.74 -14.93 -6.79
CA SER A 111 1.35 -15.09 -7.18
C SER A 111 0.60 -13.73 -7.10
N GLY A 112 0.36 -13.10 -8.25
CA GLY A 112 -0.52 -11.94 -8.43
C GLY A 112 -0.14 -10.60 -7.77
N SER A 113 1.07 -10.39 -7.25
CA SER A 113 1.41 -9.11 -6.57
C SER A 113 1.93 -8.04 -7.53
N SER A 114 1.53 -6.77 -7.32
CA SER A 114 2.05 -5.61 -8.05
C SER A 114 3.57 -5.53 -8.12
N GLU A 115 4.09 -5.01 -9.24
CA GLU A 115 5.49 -4.57 -9.36
C GLU A 115 5.76 -3.22 -8.66
N PHE A 116 4.71 -2.45 -8.34
CA PHE A 116 4.83 -1.15 -7.69
C PHE A 116 3.71 -0.88 -6.69
N CYS A 117 3.96 0.05 -5.76
CA CYS A 117 2.94 0.62 -4.88
C CYS A 117 3.04 2.15 -4.96
N LEU A 118 1.91 2.84 -4.86
CA LEU A 118 1.88 4.30 -4.72
C LEU A 118 1.76 4.64 -3.24
N LEU A 119 2.61 5.53 -2.76
CA LEU A 119 2.57 6.06 -1.40
C LEU A 119 2.13 7.52 -1.47
N LEU A 120 1.08 7.85 -0.72
CA LEU A 120 0.56 9.19 -0.58
C LEU A 120 0.69 9.62 0.88
N TYR A 121 1.38 10.73 1.08
CA TYR A 121 1.50 11.40 2.38
C TYR A 121 0.61 12.63 2.38
N ALA A 122 -0.15 12.84 3.46
CA ALA A 122 -0.95 14.04 3.66
C ALA A 122 -0.60 14.69 5.00
N TRP A 123 -0.40 16.00 4.99
CA TRP A 123 -0.10 16.79 6.19
C TRP A 123 -1.26 17.73 6.51
N LYS A 124 -1.44 18.04 7.79
CA LYS A 124 -2.35 19.10 8.21
C LYS A 124 -1.69 20.45 7.90
N VAL A 125 -2.42 21.33 7.23
CA VAL A 125 -2.05 22.75 7.10
C VAL A 125 -2.80 23.49 8.20
N GLU A 126 -2.08 24.22 9.05
CA GLU A 126 -2.66 25.08 10.09
C GLU A 126 -3.18 26.39 9.50
#